data_AF-A0A4P5QUW1-F1
#
_entry.id   AF-A0A4P5QUW1-F1
#
_cell.length_a   1.000
_cell.length_b   1.000
_cell.length_c   1.000
_cell.angle_alpha   90.00
_cell.angle_beta   90.00
_cell.angle_gamma   90.00
#
_symmetry.space_group_name_H-M   'P 1'
#
loop_
_entity.id
_entity.type
_entity.pdbx_description
1 polymer ?
#
loop_
_entity_poly.entity_id
_entity_poly.type
_entity_poly.pdbx_seq_one_letter_code
_entity_poly.pdbx_strand_id
1 'polypeptide(L)'
;MLCGSRGAATADESDKEASAKPSQEANEPAAVATLRVRKIDTDDECDEYRKTQLQLIKSPFVLASALRVPGISNLEALRAEKDQLGWLRERIQATAPPDSDVLQIRMRGADPKELQQIVNAVAQAYLTDVVNKPKVDAITLLNMKQAKLNELIAELEALKMKADLPANGNADGEARRKHIEQLEVMSGQMALSIQASAVEIQSLSRVEFIDETSVGDGSAKSPLPR
;
A
#
# COMPACT_ATOMS: atom_id res chain seq x y z
N MET A 1 -32.36 63.88 61.01
CA MET A 1 -31.79 62.52 60.86
C MET A 1 -30.51 62.68 60.03
N LEU A 2 -29.36 62.86 60.69
CA LEU A 2 -28.29 61.84 60.87
C LEU A 2 -27.73 61.38 59.51
N CYS A 3 -26.56 61.90 59.07
CA CYS A 3 -25.19 61.36 59.26
C CYS A 3 -24.96 60.10 58.39
N GLY A 4 -23.91 59.85 57.62
CA GLY A 4 -22.54 60.37 57.41
C GLY A 4 -21.87 59.47 56.35
N SER A 5 -20.84 59.93 55.63
CA SER A 5 -19.45 59.44 55.76
C SER A 5 -18.97 58.36 54.76
N ARG A 6 -18.00 58.75 53.92
CA ARG A 6 -16.72 58.10 53.54
C ARG A 6 -16.51 56.56 53.59
N GLY A 7 -15.75 56.08 52.59
CA GLY A 7 -14.81 54.94 52.66
C GLY A 7 -14.85 54.07 51.38
N ALA A 8 -13.93 54.22 50.42
CA ALA A 8 -12.57 53.66 50.36
C ALA A 8 -12.49 52.12 50.21
N ALA A 9 -12.06 51.70 49.02
CA ALA A 9 -11.26 50.52 48.63
C ALA A 9 -11.51 49.16 49.28
N THR A 10 -11.66 48.14 48.44
CA THR A 10 -10.64 47.07 48.28
C THR A 10 -10.95 46.27 47.02
N ALA A 11 -9.89 45.99 46.26
CA ALA A 11 -9.87 45.00 45.20
C ALA A 11 -9.99 43.61 45.83
N ASP A 12 -10.74 42.72 45.18
CA ASP A 12 -10.42 41.30 45.22
C ASP A 12 -10.60 40.75 43.81
N GLU A 13 -9.44 40.51 43.22
CA GLU A 13 -9.16 39.81 42.00
C GLU A 13 -9.51 38.33 42.21
N SER A 14 -10.46 37.81 41.45
CA SER A 14 -10.68 36.37 41.33
C SER A 14 -11.35 36.09 40.00
N ASP A 15 -10.49 35.93 39.00
CA ASP A 15 -10.75 35.26 37.74
C ASP A 15 -11.66 34.03 37.93
N LYS A 16 -12.83 34.07 37.31
CA LYS A 16 -13.65 32.89 37.04
C LYS A 16 -13.51 32.54 35.56
N GLU A 17 -12.34 32.04 35.20
CA GLU A 17 -12.18 31.21 34.01
C GLU A 17 -12.94 29.89 34.25
N ALA A 18 -14.19 29.87 33.80
CA ALA A 18 -15.00 28.67 33.78
C ALA A 18 -14.54 27.77 32.61
N SER A 19 -13.74 26.76 32.96
CA SER A 19 -13.74 25.41 32.36
C SER A 19 -13.55 25.31 30.84
N ALA A 20 -12.32 25.56 30.39
CA ALA A 20 -11.77 24.78 29.28
C ALA A 20 -11.25 23.46 29.88
N LYS A 21 -11.80 22.31 29.49
CA LYS A 21 -11.23 20.98 29.83
C LYS A 21 -9.90 20.81 29.08
N PRO A 22 -8.73 20.76 29.74
CA PRO A 22 -7.47 20.53 29.04
C PRO A 22 -7.00 19.08 29.22
N SER A 23 -6.55 18.46 28.12
CA SER A 23 -5.36 17.58 28.09
C SER A 23 -5.47 16.06 28.26
N GLN A 24 -6.62 15.39 28.17
CA GLN A 24 -6.63 13.91 28.20
C GLN A 24 -6.36 13.20 26.85
N GLU A 25 -6.46 13.87 25.70
CA GLU A 25 -6.16 13.25 24.39
C GLU A 25 -4.66 13.10 24.08
N ALA A 26 -3.77 13.71 24.86
CA ALA A 26 -2.35 13.80 24.53
C ALA A 26 -1.50 12.58 24.97
N ASN A 27 -2.06 11.63 25.74
CA ASN A 27 -1.28 10.55 26.36
C ASN A 27 -1.80 9.12 26.07
N GLU A 28 -2.65 8.95 25.06
CA GLU A 28 -3.03 7.61 24.60
C GLU A 28 -1.91 6.99 23.75
N PRO A 29 -1.58 5.70 23.96
CA PRO A 29 -0.55 5.03 23.18
C PRO A 29 -0.95 5.02 21.69
N ALA A 30 0.02 5.39 20.85
CA ALA A 30 -0.14 5.41 19.40
C ALA A 30 0.69 4.30 18.75
N ALA A 31 0.05 3.45 17.96
CA ALA A 31 0.73 2.54 17.07
C ALA A 31 1.00 3.23 15.73
N VAL A 32 2.21 3.09 15.20
CA VAL A 32 2.62 3.69 13.93
C VAL A 32 3.34 2.67 13.05
N ALA A 33 2.82 2.37 11.87
CA ALA A 33 3.54 1.67 10.80
C ALA A 33 4.05 2.67 9.77
N THR A 34 5.29 2.47 9.31
CA THR A 34 5.97 3.37 8.36
C THR A 34 6.30 2.62 7.07
N LEU A 35 5.89 3.19 5.94
CA LEU A 35 6.11 2.66 4.59
C LEU A 35 7.02 3.62 3.83
N ARG A 36 8.03 3.12 3.10
CA ARG A 36 8.82 3.93 2.16
C ARG A 36 8.10 4.04 0.84
N VAL A 37 8.10 5.23 0.27
CA VAL A 37 7.88 5.44 -1.14
C VAL A 37 9.23 5.69 -1.77
N ARG A 38 9.60 4.89 -2.77
CA ARG A 38 10.81 5.16 -3.56
C ARG A 38 10.56 6.42 -4.39
N LYS A 39 11.47 7.40 -4.28
CA LYS A 39 11.35 8.70 -4.92
C LYS A 39 11.14 8.56 -6.43
N ILE A 40 10.15 9.28 -6.97
CA ILE A 40 9.81 9.35 -8.40
C ILE A 40 10.53 10.56 -9.01
N ASP A 41 10.69 10.54 -10.34
CA ASP A 41 11.45 11.45 -11.21
C ASP A 41 11.47 12.93 -10.77
N THR A 42 10.35 13.47 -10.27
CA THR A 42 10.26 14.84 -9.72
C THR A 42 9.57 14.91 -8.35
N ASP A 43 9.85 15.97 -7.58
CA ASP A 43 9.28 16.17 -6.24
C ASP A 43 7.75 16.35 -6.28
N ASP A 44 7.21 17.09 -7.26
CA ASP A 44 5.77 17.33 -7.40
C ASP A 44 4.99 16.03 -7.71
N GLU A 45 5.48 15.20 -8.63
CA GLU A 45 4.87 13.91 -8.95
C GLU A 45 4.93 12.95 -7.75
N CYS A 46 6.01 13.00 -6.97
CA CYS A 46 6.12 12.24 -5.73
C CYS A 46 5.03 12.68 -4.73
N ASP A 47 4.82 13.98 -4.56
CA ASP A 47 3.82 14.55 -3.65
C ASP A 47 2.39 14.15 -4.03
N GLU A 48 2.04 14.25 -5.31
CA GLU A 48 0.74 13.83 -5.84
C GLU A 48 0.52 12.32 -5.68
N TYR A 49 1.55 11.53 -5.98
CA TYR A 49 1.53 10.09 -5.79
C TYR A 49 1.30 9.73 -4.32
N ARG A 50 2.04 10.36 -3.38
CA ARG A 50 1.87 10.13 -1.93
C ARG A 50 0.45 10.47 -1.48
N LYS A 51 -0.13 11.60 -1.92
CA LYS A 51 -1.53 11.97 -1.60
C LYS A 51 -2.51 10.89 -2.05
N THR A 52 -2.31 10.35 -3.26
CA THR A 52 -3.13 9.26 -3.79
C THR A 52 -2.98 8.00 -2.94
N GLN A 53 -1.75 7.64 -2.54
CA GLN A 53 -1.52 6.46 -1.68
C GLN A 53 -2.20 6.60 -0.30
N LEU A 54 -2.21 7.78 0.30
CA LEU A 54 -2.91 8.02 1.58
C LEU A 54 -4.42 7.72 1.48
N GLN A 55 -5.05 8.08 0.36
CA GLN A 55 -6.46 7.77 0.11
C GLN A 55 -6.69 6.27 -0.08
N LEU A 56 -5.79 5.59 -0.79
CA LEU A 56 -5.88 4.14 -1.04
C LEU A 56 -5.73 3.33 0.25
N ILE A 57 -4.82 3.71 1.15
CA ILE A 57 -4.65 3.08 2.47
C ILE A 57 -5.97 3.09 3.26
N LYS A 58 -6.71 4.20 3.22
CA LYS A 58 -8.00 4.36 3.93
C LYS A 58 -9.20 3.82 3.15
N SER A 59 -8.98 3.24 1.97
CA SER A 59 -10.08 2.76 1.13
C SER A 59 -10.82 1.59 1.80
N PRO A 60 -12.14 1.44 1.58
CA PRO A 60 -12.90 0.30 2.09
C PRO A 60 -12.30 -1.05 1.65
N PHE A 61 -11.68 -1.10 0.47
CA PHE A 61 -11.03 -2.29 -0.07
C PHE A 61 -9.86 -2.76 0.81
N VAL A 62 -8.94 -1.85 1.17
CA VAL A 62 -7.79 -2.16 2.04
C VAL A 62 -8.26 -2.52 3.45
N LEU A 63 -9.17 -1.72 4.02
CA LEU A 63 -9.66 -1.95 5.38
C LEU A 63 -10.43 -3.27 5.52
N ALA A 64 -11.26 -3.61 4.53
CA ALA A 64 -11.93 -4.90 4.49
C ALA A 64 -10.92 -6.06 4.37
N SER A 65 -9.81 -5.86 3.65
CA SER A 65 -8.76 -6.88 3.55
C SER A 65 -8.00 -7.07 4.86
N ALA A 66 -7.69 -5.98 5.56
CA ALA A 66 -7.10 -6.05 6.89
C ALA A 66 -7.98 -6.85 7.88
N LEU A 67 -9.30 -6.66 7.83
CA LEU A 67 -10.24 -7.43 8.65
C LEU A 67 -10.31 -8.92 8.30
N ARG A 68 -9.94 -9.32 7.07
CA ARG A 68 -9.86 -10.73 6.67
C ARG A 68 -8.60 -11.43 7.18
N VAL A 69 -7.60 -10.68 7.66
CA VAL A 69 -6.41 -11.27 8.25
C VAL A 69 -6.82 -12.07 9.50
N PRO A 70 -6.44 -13.36 9.60
CA PRO A 70 -6.84 -14.21 10.71
C PRO A 70 -6.50 -13.57 12.07
N GLY A 71 -7.48 -13.48 12.96
CA GLY A 71 -7.33 -12.94 14.31
C GLY A 71 -7.64 -11.44 14.45
N ILE A 72 -7.58 -10.64 13.38
CA ILE A 72 -7.78 -9.18 13.48
C ILE A 72 -9.23 -8.82 13.83
N SER A 73 -10.21 -9.43 13.16
CA SER A 73 -11.64 -9.18 13.47
C SER A 73 -12.07 -9.62 14.87
N ASN A 74 -11.25 -10.44 15.55
CA ASN A 74 -11.53 -11.00 16.87
C ASN A 74 -10.89 -10.21 18.02
N LEU A 75 -10.09 -9.18 17.72
CA LEU A 75 -9.50 -8.29 18.73
C LEU A 75 -10.61 -7.59 19.52
N GLU A 76 -10.39 -7.34 20.80
CA GLU A 76 -11.42 -6.81 21.69
C GLU A 76 -11.92 -5.44 21.22
N ALA A 77 -11.01 -4.58 20.75
CA ALA A 77 -11.33 -3.26 20.21
C ALA A 77 -12.26 -3.31 18.98
N LEU A 78 -12.20 -4.38 18.19
CA LEU A 78 -13.02 -4.54 16.97
C LEU A 78 -14.27 -5.38 17.23
N ARG A 79 -14.20 -6.40 18.09
CA ARG A 79 -15.30 -7.31 18.36
C ARG A 79 -16.49 -6.61 19.03
N ALA A 80 -16.22 -5.55 19.81
CA ALA A 80 -17.27 -4.75 20.46
C ALA A 80 -18.10 -3.92 19.46
N GLU A 81 -17.62 -3.75 18.23
CA GLU A 81 -18.17 -2.82 17.27
C GLU A 81 -19.08 -3.50 16.26
N LYS A 82 -20.25 -2.92 16.03
CA LYS A 82 -21.23 -3.44 15.05
C LYS A 82 -20.78 -3.22 13.60
N ASP A 83 -20.09 -2.11 13.33
CA ASP A 83 -19.50 -1.78 12.03
C ASP A 83 -17.98 -1.63 12.17
N GLN A 84 -17.28 -2.77 12.14
CA GLN A 84 -15.81 -2.82 12.27
C GLN A 84 -15.10 -2.03 11.16
N LEU A 85 -15.65 -2.00 9.95
CA LEU A 85 -15.05 -1.32 8.81
C LEU A 85 -15.18 0.19 8.95
N GLY A 86 -16.39 0.68 9.27
CA GLY A 86 -16.63 2.09 9.53
C GLY A 86 -15.75 2.60 10.67
N TRP A 87 -15.64 1.82 11.73
CA TRP A 87 -14.79 2.10 12.88
C TRP A 87 -13.30 2.23 12.52
N LEU A 88 -12.75 1.30 11.74
CA LEU A 88 -11.35 1.36 11.30
C LEU A 88 -11.11 2.61 10.44
N ARG A 89 -12.04 2.93 9.55
CA ARG A 89 -11.93 4.09 8.65
C ARG A 89 -11.85 5.42 9.42
N GLU A 90 -12.56 5.53 10.53
CA GLU A 90 -12.57 6.71 11.39
C GLU A 90 -11.31 6.80 12.26
N ARG A 91 -10.85 5.67 12.81
CA ARG A 91 -9.72 5.64 13.75
C ARG A 91 -8.33 5.61 13.09
N ILE A 92 -8.22 5.12 11.86
CA ILE A 92 -6.94 5.10 11.13
C ILE A 92 -6.63 6.48 10.56
N GLN A 93 -5.44 6.96 10.90
CA GLN A 93 -4.84 8.18 10.36
C GLN A 93 -3.71 7.80 9.42
N ALA A 94 -3.77 8.26 8.16
CA ALA A 94 -2.70 8.09 7.20
C ALA A 94 -2.10 9.47 6.89
N THR A 95 -0.79 9.64 7.10
CA THR A 95 -0.09 10.91 6.89
C THR A 95 1.21 10.70 6.12
N ALA A 96 1.57 11.66 5.27
CA ALA A 96 2.88 11.74 4.63
C ALA A 96 3.58 12.99 5.17
N PRO A 97 4.62 12.87 6.01
CA PRO A 97 5.38 14.03 6.46
C PRO A 97 5.96 14.81 5.27
N PRO A 98 5.98 16.16 5.32
CA PRO A 98 6.64 16.96 4.30
C PRO A 98 8.14 16.62 4.23
N ASP A 99 8.73 16.77 3.05
CA ASP A 99 10.15 16.49 2.78
C ASP A 99 10.60 15.07 3.18
N SER A 100 9.67 14.11 3.19
CA SER A 100 9.94 12.73 3.58
C SER A 100 9.39 11.74 2.57
N ASP A 101 10.19 10.72 2.28
CA ASP A 101 9.85 9.59 1.41
C ASP A 101 9.03 8.52 2.15
N VAL A 102 8.31 8.87 3.21
CA VAL A 102 7.59 7.92 4.06
C VAL A 102 6.09 8.22 4.15
N LEU A 103 5.29 7.16 4.19
CA LEU A 103 3.89 7.18 4.58
C LEU A 103 3.78 6.57 5.97
N GLN A 104 2.95 7.17 6.82
CA GLN A 104 2.73 6.70 8.18
C GLN A 104 1.26 6.38 8.37
N ILE A 105 1.01 5.16 8.84
CA ILE A 105 -0.31 4.68 9.25
C ILE A 105 -0.31 4.68 10.76
N ARG A 106 -1.20 5.45 11.36
CA ARG A 106 -1.27 5.67 12.80
C ARG A 106 -2.65 5.34 13.34
N MET A 107 -2.69 4.84 14.56
CA MET A 107 -3.92 4.62 15.31
C MET A 107 -3.67 4.86 16.80
N ARG A 108 -4.63 5.46 17.49
CA ARG A 108 -4.62 5.68 18.95
C ARG A 108 -5.72 4.86 19.61
N GLY A 109 -5.51 4.47 20.86
CA GLY A 109 -6.49 3.76 21.66
C GLY A 109 -5.92 3.21 22.96
N ALA A 110 -6.65 2.30 23.60
CA ALA A 110 -6.32 1.83 24.95
C ALA A 110 -5.24 0.73 24.98
N ASP A 111 -5.27 -0.25 24.06
CA ASP A 111 -4.32 -1.36 24.06
C ASP A 111 -3.25 -1.20 22.94
N PRO A 112 -1.99 -0.87 23.28
CA PRO A 112 -0.91 -0.74 22.30
C PRO A 112 -0.71 -1.97 21.42
N LYS A 113 -0.92 -3.19 21.94
CA LYS A 113 -0.66 -4.44 21.21
C LYS A 113 -1.72 -4.68 20.14
N GLU A 114 -3.00 -4.52 20.49
CA GLU A 114 -4.07 -4.64 19.49
C GLU A 114 -3.95 -3.56 18.42
N LEU A 115 -3.63 -2.32 18.81
CA LEU A 115 -3.40 -1.22 17.86
C LEU A 115 -2.27 -1.54 16.88
N GLN A 116 -1.16 -2.10 17.37
CA GLN A 116 -0.04 -2.53 16.56
C GLN A 116 -0.45 -3.61 15.55
N GLN A 117 -1.21 -4.62 16.00
CA GLN A 117 -1.72 -5.68 15.13
C GLN A 117 -2.63 -5.12 14.03
N ILE A 118 -3.53 -4.20 14.37
CA ILE A 118 -4.44 -3.56 13.42
C ILE A 118 -3.66 -2.75 12.39
N VAL A 119 -2.77 -1.87 12.84
CA VAL A 119 -1.99 -0.98 11.96
C VAL A 119 -1.09 -1.80 11.03
N ASN A 120 -0.48 -2.87 11.53
CA ASN A 120 0.31 -3.80 10.71
C ASN A 120 -0.55 -4.56 9.70
N ALA A 121 -1.73 -5.04 10.09
CA ALA A 121 -2.65 -5.70 9.18
C ALA A 121 -3.08 -4.78 8.03
N VAL A 122 -3.33 -3.50 8.33
CA VAL A 122 -3.69 -2.49 7.31
C VAL A 122 -2.52 -2.18 6.39
N ALA A 123 -1.31 -1.99 6.94
CA ALA A 123 -0.10 -1.78 6.16
C ALA A 123 0.15 -2.97 5.21
N GLN A 124 0.04 -4.20 5.72
CA GLN A 124 0.24 -5.41 4.94
C GLN A 124 -0.84 -5.59 3.87
N ALA A 125 -2.10 -5.32 4.19
CA ALA A 125 -3.21 -5.36 3.25
C ALA A 125 -3.00 -4.39 2.08
N TYR A 126 -2.61 -3.15 2.37
CA TYR A 126 -2.30 -2.16 1.34
C TYR A 126 -1.12 -2.60 0.45
N LEU A 127 -0.04 -3.08 1.05
CA LEU A 127 1.12 -3.56 0.28
C LEU A 127 0.75 -4.74 -0.61
N THR A 128 -0.04 -5.69 -0.10
CA THR A 128 -0.39 -6.91 -0.82
C THR A 128 -1.38 -6.62 -1.96
N ASP A 129 -2.47 -5.92 -1.65
CA ASP A 129 -3.61 -5.84 -2.55
C ASP A 129 -3.61 -4.59 -3.45
N VAL A 130 -2.79 -3.59 -3.13
CA VAL A 130 -2.70 -2.34 -3.91
C VAL A 130 -1.32 -2.21 -4.56
N VAL A 131 -0.25 -2.27 -3.76
CA VAL A 131 1.11 -2.03 -4.28
C VAL A 131 1.63 -3.21 -5.09
N ASN A 132 1.54 -4.42 -4.53
CA ASN A 132 2.12 -5.62 -5.13
C ASN A 132 1.20 -6.30 -6.13
N LYS A 133 -0.10 -6.02 -6.09
CA LYS A 133 -1.10 -6.65 -6.95
C LYS A 133 -0.79 -6.50 -8.45
N PRO A 134 -0.47 -5.31 -8.98
CA PRO A 134 -0.10 -5.17 -10.39
C PRO A 134 1.12 -6.00 -10.78
N LYS A 135 2.13 -6.08 -9.89
CA LYS A 135 3.33 -6.88 -10.12
C LYS A 135 3.01 -8.37 -10.16
N VAL A 136 2.19 -8.86 -9.23
CA VAL A 136 1.76 -10.27 -9.18
C VAL A 136 0.96 -10.63 -10.43
N ASP A 137 0.05 -9.76 -10.86
CA ASP A 137 -0.77 -9.98 -12.05
C ASP A 137 0.11 -9.97 -13.33
N ALA A 138 1.07 -9.05 -13.42
CA ALA A 138 2.03 -8.99 -14.52
C ALA A 138 2.94 -10.23 -14.58
N ILE A 139 3.43 -10.72 -13.44
CA ILE A 139 4.19 -11.98 -13.37
C ILE A 139 3.34 -13.17 -13.82
N THR A 140 2.08 -13.22 -13.40
CA THR A 140 1.14 -14.28 -13.81
C THR A 140 0.95 -14.28 -15.33
N LEU A 141 0.70 -13.10 -15.91
CA LEU A 141 0.59 -12.94 -17.36
C LEU A 141 1.88 -13.32 -18.09
N LEU A 142 3.05 -12.95 -17.56
CA LEU A 142 4.35 -13.31 -18.13
C LEU A 142 4.53 -14.84 -18.15
N ASN A 143 4.18 -15.53 -17.06
CA ASN A 143 4.25 -17.00 -17.00
C ASN A 143 3.34 -17.64 -18.04
N MET A 144 2.12 -17.13 -18.23
CA MET A 144 1.21 -17.59 -19.27
C MET A 144 1.80 -17.37 -20.67
N LYS A 145 2.41 -16.20 -20.93
CA LYS A 145 3.09 -15.92 -22.20
C LYS A 145 4.25 -16.90 -22.43
N GLN A 146 5.07 -17.15 -21.43
CA GLN A 146 6.20 -18.07 -21.52
C GLN A 146 5.75 -19.50 -21.83
N ALA A 147 4.69 -19.97 -21.16
CA ALA A 147 4.11 -21.28 -21.43
C ALA A 147 3.64 -21.40 -22.88
N LYS A 148 2.97 -20.36 -23.41
CA LYS A 148 2.50 -20.36 -24.79
C LYS A 148 3.64 -20.27 -25.81
N LEU A 149 4.70 -19.51 -25.52
CA LEU A 149 5.89 -19.48 -26.37
C LEU A 149 6.53 -20.87 -26.47
N ASN A 150 6.67 -21.57 -25.34
CA ASN A 150 7.22 -22.93 -25.33
C ASN A 150 6.37 -23.91 -26.16
N GLU A 151 5.04 -23.77 -26.11
CA GLU A 151 4.12 -24.54 -26.96
C GLU A 151 4.32 -24.26 -28.45
N LEU A 152 4.43 -22.98 -28.84
CA LEU A 152 4.68 -22.59 -30.23
C LEU A 152 6.04 -23.09 -30.74
N ILE A 153 7.07 -23.08 -29.89
CA ILE A 153 8.40 -23.61 -30.23
C ILE A 153 8.33 -25.13 -30.46
N ALA A 154 7.67 -25.87 -29.56
CA ALA A 154 7.50 -27.31 -29.73
C ALA A 154 6.71 -27.67 -31.00
N GLU A 155 5.68 -26.88 -31.33
CA GLU A 155 4.91 -27.02 -32.58
C GLU A 155 5.79 -26.75 -33.81
N LEU A 156 6.60 -25.69 -33.77
CA LEU A 156 7.56 -25.38 -34.83
C LEU A 156 8.56 -26.51 -35.06
N GLU A 157 9.14 -27.06 -34.00
CA GLU A 157 10.09 -28.17 -34.09
C GLU A 157 9.41 -29.41 -34.71
N ALA A 158 8.20 -29.73 -34.29
CA ALA A 158 7.42 -30.85 -34.84
C ALA A 158 7.08 -30.65 -36.33
N LEU A 159 6.73 -29.42 -36.74
CA LEU A 159 6.40 -29.09 -38.13
C LEU A 159 7.64 -29.10 -39.02
N LYS A 160 8.77 -28.58 -38.54
CA LYS A 160 10.06 -28.62 -39.24
C LYS A 160 10.52 -30.06 -39.46
N MET A 161 10.46 -30.90 -38.42
CA MET A 161 10.79 -32.32 -38.53
C MET A 161 9.91 -33.04 -39.56
N LYS A 162 8.61 -32.70 -39.64
CA LYS A 162 7.72 -33.24 -40.68
C LYS A 162 8.08 -32.71 -42.06
N ALA A 163 8.53 -31.47 -42.19
CA ALA A 163 8.92 -30.86 -43.46
C ALA A 163 10.17 -31.51 -44.09
N ASP A 164 11.06 -32.06 -43.27
CA ASP A 164 12.23 -32.82 -43.74
C ASP A 164 11.88 -34.20 -44.33
N LEU A 165 10.66 -34.70 -44.11
CA LEU A 165 10.15 -35.93 -44.74
C LEU A 165 9.71 -35.64 -46.19
N PRO A 166 9.91 -36.57 -47.15
CA PRO A 166 9.52 -36.36 -48.54
C PRO A 166 8.01 -36.15 -48.64
N ALA A 167 7.61 -34.92 -49.01
CA ALA A 167 6.21 -34.55 -49.17
C ALA A 167 5.61 -35.20 -50.42
N ASN A 168 4.42 -35.79 -50.29
CA ASN A 168 3.67 -36.35 -51.41
C ASN A 168 2.96 -35.21 -52.19
N GLY A 169 3.75 -34.40 -52.91
CA GLY A 169 3.28 -33.30 -53.77
C GLY A 169 3.69 -31.89 -53.33
N ASN A 170 3.88 -30.99 -54.31
CA ASN A 170 4.46 -29.65 -54.12
C ASN A 170 3.56 -28.67 -53.33
N ALA A 171 2.23 -28.80 -53.42
CA ALA A 171 1.28 -27.87 -52.77
C ALA A 171 1.21 -28.05 -51.24
N ASP A 172 1.29 -29.28 -50.74
CA ASP A 172 1.30 -29.58 -49.30
C ASP A 172 2.60 -29.08 -48.64
N GLY A 173 3.72 -29.19 -49.35
CA GLY A 173 5.01 -28.65 -48.90
C GLY A 173 5.02 -27.12 -48.78
N GLU A 174 4.38 -26.40 -49.71
CA GLU A 174 4.30 -24.93 -49.66
C GLU A 174 3.39 -24.44 -48.54
N ALA A 175 2.23 -25.07 -48.34
CA ALA A 175 1.33 -24.74 -47.22
C ALA A 175 2.03 -24.92 -45.87
N ARG A 176 2.79 -26.02 -45.71
CA ARG A 176 3.57 -26.29 -44.50
C ARG A 176 4.68 -25.27 -44.26
N ARG A 177 5.41 -24.86 -45.32
CA ARG A 177 6.44 -23.81 -45.23
C ARG A 177 5.86 -22.47 -44.78
N LYS A 178 4.73 -22.04 -45.37
CA LYS A 178 4.04 -20.81 -44.96
C LYS A 178 3.59 -20.85 -43.50
N HIS A 179 3.12 -22.00 -43.04
CA HIS A 179 2.71 -22.17 -41.65
C HIS A 179 3.90 -22.09 -40.68
N ILE A 180 5.04 -22.73 -41.02
CA ILE A 180 6.28 -22.62 -40.25
C ILE A 180 6.73 -21.15 -40.19
N GLU A 181 6.78 -20.45 -41.32
CA GLU A 181 7.17 -19.04 -41.38
C GLU A 181 6.26 -18.16 -40.51
N GLN A 182 4.95 -18.38 -40.57
CA GLN A 182 3.98 -17.66 -39.73
C GLN A 182 4.25 -17.89 -38.23
N LEU A 183 4.47 -19.14 -37.83
CA LEU A 183 4.74 -19.49 -36.43
C LEU A 183 6.10 -18.94 -35.95
N GLU A 184 7.11 -18.91 -36.81
CA GLU A 184 8.41 -18.26 -36.52
C GLU A 184 8.24 -16.77 -36.24
N VAL A 185 7.48 -16.06 -37.09
CA VAL A 185 7.17 -14.64 -36.86
C VAL A 185 6.41 -14.44 -35.55
N MET A 186 5.38 -15.24 -35.29
CA MET A 186 4.57 -15.13 -34.08
C MET A 186 5.38 -15.40 -32.80
N SER A 187 6.20 -16.45 -32.80
CA SER A 187 7.08 -16.79 -31.67
C SER A 187 8.13 -15.70 -31.42
N GLY A 188 8.72 -15.13 -32.48
CA GLY A 188 9.63 -13.99 -32.37
C GLY A 188 8.97 -12.75 -31.76
N GLN A 189 7.77 -12.38 -32.24
CA GLN A 189 6.98 -11.29 -31.67
C GLN A 189 6.63 -11.54 -30.19
N MET A 190 6.28 -12.77 -29.85
CA MET A 190 5.96 -13.15 -28.48
C MET A 190 7.18 -13.08 -27.55
N ALA A 191 8.36 -13.52 -28.01
CA ALA A 191 9.60 -13.41 -27.26
C ALA A 191 9.95 -11.94 -26.97
N LEU A 192 9.79 -11.04 -27.95
CA LEU A 192 9.96 -9.60 -27.75
C LEU A 192 8.94 -9.03 -26.75
N SER A 193 7.68 -9.46 -26.82
CA SER A 193 6.65 -9.04 -25.86
C SER A 193 6.95 -9.49 -24.42
N ILE A 194 7.52 -10.69 -24.24
CA ILE A 194 7.95 -11.18 -22.93
C ILE A 194 9.09 -10.32 -22.37
N GLN A 195 10.09 -9.99 -23.19
CA GLN A 195 11.19 -9.12 -22.80
C GLN A 195 10.69 -7.74 -22.36
N ALA A 196 9.77 -7.14 -23.12
CA ALA A 196 9.16 -5.86 -22.76
C ALA A 196 8.41 -5.93 -21.42
N SER A 197 7.57 -6.95 -21.22
CA SER A 197 6.85 -7.14 -19.94
C SER A 197 7.80 -7.37 -18.76
N ALA A 198 8.96 -8.00 -18.96
CA ALA A 198 9.95 -8.19 -17.90
C ALA A 198 10.54 -6.85 -17.40
N VAL A 199 10.79 -5.91 -18.31
CA VAL A 199 11.26 -4.55 -17.97
C VAL A 199 10.20 -3.77 -17.20
N GLU A 200 8.94 -3.85 -17.62
CA GLU A 200 7.81 -3.22 -16.90
C GLU A 200 7.68 -3.78 -15.47
N ILE A 201 7.77 -5.09 -15.27
CA ILE A 201 7.67 -5.71 -13.93
C ILE A 201 8.74 -5.16 -12.97
N GLN A 202 9.94 -4.90 -13.46
CA GLN A 202 11.02 -4.33 -12.65
C GLN A 202 10.72 -2.90 -12.18
N SER A 203 9.98 -2.11 -12.96
CA SER A 203 9.67 -0.70 -12.63
C SER A 203 8.41 -0.51 -11.76
N LEU A 204 7.61 -1.57 -11.54
CA LEU A 204 6.36 -1.51 -10.76
C LEU A 204 6.55 -1.48 -9.24
N SER A 205 7.72 -1.85 -8.69
CA SER A 205 7.93 -1.92 -7.24
C SER A 205 8.34 -0.56 -6.66
N ARG A 206 7.37 0.28 -6.28
CA ARG A 206 7.60 1.68 -5.85
C ARG A 206 7.44 1.94 -4.36
N VAL A 207 6.80 1.05 -3.60
CA VAL A 207 6.59 1.20 -2.15
C VAL A 207 7.13 -0.03 -1.44
N GLU A 208 7.96 0.17 -0.43
CA GLU A 208 8.60 -0.89 0.37
C GLU A 208 8.33 -0.66 1.85
N PHE A 209 8.12 -1.74 2.60
CA PHE A 209 8.00 -1.67 4.06
C PHE A 209 9.39 -1.45 4.68
N ILE A 210 9.57 -0.45 5.56
CA ILE A 210 10.88 -0.15 6.15
C ILE A 210 11.06 -0.77 7.53
N ASP A 211 10.04 -0.74 8.40
CA ASP A 211 10.28 -1.07 9.80
C ASP A 211 9.06 -1.59 10.58
N GLU A 212 9.32 -2.55 11.48
CA GLU A 212 8.37 -3.04 12.46
C GLU A 212 8.08 -1.94 13.49
N THR A 213 6.89 -1.35 13.39
CA THR A 213 6.18 -0.57 14.42
C THR A 213 6.95 -0.23 15.69
N SER A 214 7.40 1.02 15.81
CA SER A 214 7.84 1.58 17.08
C SER A 214 6.61 2.02 17.88
N VAL A 215 6.37 1.37 19.03
CA VAL A 215 5.47 1.90 20.06
C VAL A 215 6.17 3.10 20.68
N GLY A 216 5.73 4.30 20.34
CA GLY A 216 6.24 5.52 20.94
C GLY A 216 5.83 5.58 22.40
N ASP A 217 6.71 5.11 23.30
CA ASP A 217 6.67 5.56 24.69
C ASP A 217 7.00 7.06 24.68
N GLY A 218 6.22 7.86 25.40
CA GLY A 218 6.21 9.32 25.35
C GLY A 218 7.45 10.00 25.93
N SER A 219 8.66 9.49 25.67
CA SER A 219 9.92 10.06 26.14
C SER A 219 11.11 9.65 25.26
N ALA A 220 11.40 10.43 24.22
CA ALA A 220 12.73 10.44 23.62
C ALA A 220 13.06 11.82 23.06
N LYS A 221 13.91 12.56 23.79
CA LYS A 221 14.60 13.76 23.31
C LYS A 221 15.32 13.48 22.00
N SER A 222 15.06 14.30 21.00
CA SER A 222 15.87 14.39 19.78
C SER A 222 17.29 14.84 20.11
N PRO A 223 18.34 14.15 19.65
CA PRO A 223 19.66 14.76 19.49
C PRO A 223 19.75 15.33 18.07
N LEU A 224 19.89 16.65 17.98
CA LEU A 224 20.28 17.34 16.75
C LEU A 224 21.69 16.86 16.32
N PRO A 225 21.94 16.62 15.02
CA PRO A 225 23.31 16.42 14.54
C PRO A 225 24.09 17.75 14.58
N ARG A 226 25.37 17.67 14.97
CA ARG A 226 26.34 18.76 14.86
C ARG A 226 26.91 18.85 13.46
#